data_AF-A0A0C1MMT5-F1
#
_entry.id   AF-A0A0C1MMT5-F1
#
_cell.length_a   1.000
_cell.length_b   1.000
_cell.length_c   1.000
_cell.angle_alpha   90.00
_cell.angle_beta   90.00
_cell.angle_gamma   90.00
#
_symmetry.space_group_name_H-M   'P 1'
#
loop_
_entity.id
_entity.type
_entity.pdbx_description
1 polymer ?
#
loop_
_entity_poly.entity_id
_entity_poly.type
_entity_poly.pdbx_seq_one_letter_code
_entity_poly.pdbx_strand_id
1 'polypeptide(L)'
;MFFSLATVFYVVFFNVYMYEIQLNSFVRRIDQAHSIKAIIKSSGAHLSRIGRSRNWRIRGSRSQFEFIIAHAQRAEESSWRWVIESLINTFPKPDLAELVDMVRNNPAITHQQLIAETECTLIEARKAFDIAWED
;
A
#
# COMPACT_ATOMS: atom_id res chain seq x y z
N MET A 1 3.43 -33.82 1.11
CA MET A 1 3.90 -32.46 1.43
C MET A 1 2.88 -31.50 0.79
N PHE A 2 1.79 -31.21 1.50
CA PHE A 2 0.68 -30.43 0.98
C PHE A 2 1.05 -28.95 1.04
N PHE A 3 1.36 -28.36 -0.12
CA PHE A 3 1.41 -26.91 -0.24
C PHE A 3 -0.03 -26.38 -0.14
N SER A 4 -0.28 -25.58 0.90
CA SER A 4 -1.58 -24.96 1.16
C SER A 4 -2.03 -24.11 -0.04
N LEU A 5 -3.22 -24.41 -0.55
CA LEU A 5 -3.90 -23.65 -1.62
C LEU A 5 -4.24 -22.19 -1.20
N ALA A 6 -4.05 -21.83 0.07
CA ALA A 6 -4.35 -20.49 0.58
C ALA A 6 -3.42 -19.39 0.04
N THR A 7 -2.21 -19.74 -0.43
CA THR A 7 -1.23 -18.72 -0.87
C THR A 7 -1.47 -18.25 -2.31
N VAL A 8 -2.14 -19.05 -3.14
CA VAL A 8 -2.29 -18.76 -4.58
C VAL A 8 -3.49 -17.86 -4.87
N PHE A 9 -4.51 -17.83 -3.98
CA PHE A 9 -5.71 -17.01 -4.18
C PHE A 9 -5.52 -15.51 -3.88
N TYR A 10 -4.45 -15.11 -3.18
CA TYR A 10 -4.22 -13.71 -2.80
C TYR A 10 -3.65 -12.83 -3.94
N VAL A 11 -3.28 -13.45 -5.08
CA VAL A 11 -2.46 -12.79 -6.12
C VAL A 11 -3.30 -12.19 -7.26
N VAL A 12 -4.61 -12.43 -7.29
CA VAL A 12 -5.46 -12.01 -8.41
C VAL A 12 -6.53 -11.06 -7.89
N PHE A 13 -6.54 -9.83 -8.41
CA PHE A 13 -7.40 -8.67 -8.06
C PHE A 13 -6.89 -7.76 -6.92
N PHE A 14 -5.78 -7.05 -7.14
CA PHE A 14 -5.58 -5.74 -6.51
C PHE A 14 -5.71 -4.67 -7.59
N ASN A 15 -6.73 -3.83 -7.46
CA ASN A 15 -6.89 -2.67 -8.33
C ASN A 15 -5.72 -1.69 -8.11
N VAL A 16 -5.21 -1.17 -9.22
CA VAL A 16 -3.83 -0.67 -9.39
C VAL A 16 -3.75 0.81 -8.99
N TYR A 17 -3.94 1.13 -7.71
CA TYR A 17 -3.62 2.47 -7.21
C TYR A 17 -2.12 2.54 -6.92
N MET A 18 -1.40 3.26 -7.77
CA MET A 18 0.04 3.50 -7.63
C MET A 18 0.25 4.82 -6.90
N TYR A 19 0.77 4.74 -5.68
CA TYR A 19 1.10 5.88 -4.85
C TYR A 19 2.54 6.31 -5.07
N GLU A 20 2.81 7.60 -4.83
CA GLU A 20 4.13 8.18 -4.92
C GLU A 20 4.44 9.02 -3.69
N ILE A 21 5.54 8.68 -2.98
CA ILE A 21 5.93 9.34 -1.74
C ILE A 21 7.35 9.87 -1.88
N GLN A 22 7.56 11.14 -1.52
CA GLN A 22 8.91 11.69 -1.42
C GLN A 22 9.56 11.30 -0.09
N LEU A 23 10.70 10.63 -0.17
CA LEU A 23 11.53 10.24 0.97
C LEU A 23 12.82 11.09 1.00
N ASN A 24 12.67 12.40 1.17
CA ASN A 24 13.81 13.32 1.14
C ASN A 24 14.87 12.95 2.19
N SER A 25 16.13 12.95 1.74
CA SER A 25 17.32 12.53 2.48
C SER A 25 17.29 11.07 2.97
N PHE A 26 16.52 10.18 2.33
CA PHE A 26 16.36 8.75 2.71
C PHE A 26 17.65 8.11 3.24
N VAL A 27 18.71 8.04 2.43
CA VAL A 27 19.98 7.37 2.80
C VAL A 27 20.72 8.02 3.97
N ARG A 28 20.43 9.28 4.31
CA ARG A 28 21.05 9.96 5.47
C ARG A 28 20.24 9.85 6.76
N ARG A 29 18.95 9.55 6.65
CA ARG A 29 18.04 9.46 7.79
C ARG A 29 17.93 8.05 8.36
N ILE A 30 18.45 7.06 7.62
CA ILE A 30 18.33 5.65 7.95
C ILE A 30 19.71 5.03 8.13
N ASP A 31 19.84 4.20 9.16
CA ASP A 31 20.90 3.22 9.29
C ASP A 31 20.52 1.95 8.53
N GLN A 32 21.50 1.09 8.28
CA GLN A 32 21.28 -0.19 7.57
C GLN A 32 20.51 -0.02 6.24
N ALA A 33 20.82 1.05 5.49
CA ALA A 33 20.11 1.42 4.26
C ALA A 33 20.03 0.29 3.22
N HIS A 34 20.99 -0.62 3.21
CA HIS A 34 20.97 -1.81 2.35
C HIS A 34 19.80 -2.74 2.68
N SER A 35 19.53 -2.98 3.96
CA SER A 35 18.50 -3.91 4.43
C SER A 35 17.09 -3.42 4.11
N ILE A 36 16.77 -2.16 4.41
CA ILE A 36 15.45 -1.60 4.06
C ILE A 36 15.27 -1.47 2.54
N LYS A 37 16.32 -1.20 1.77
CA LYS A 37 16.27 -1.25 0.30
C LYS A 37 15.95 -2.66 -0.20
N ALA A 38 16.47 -3.70 0.44
CA ALA A 38 16.15 -5.08 0.10
C ALA A 38 14.68 -5.40 0.38
N ILE A 39 14.13 -4.94 1.51
CA ILE A 39 12.69 -5.08 1.83
C ILE A 39 11.83 -4.35 0.78
N ILE A 40 12.19 -3.12 0.44
CA ILE A 40 11.45 -2.35 -0.59
C ILE A 40 11.51 -3.09 -1.93
N LYS A 41 12.68 -3.58 -2.33
CA LYS A 41 12.83 -4.34 -3.58
C LYS A 41 12.00 -5.63 -3.57
N SER A 42 11.95 -6.36 -2.45
CA SER A 42 11.18 -7.61 -2.34
C SER A 42 9.67 -7.39 -2.37
N SER A 43 9.20 -6.21 -1.94
CA SER A 43 7.78 -5.85 -2.06
C SER A 43 7.34 -5.63 -3.52
N GLY A 44 8.27 -5.38 -4.43
CA GLY A 44 7.99 -4.95 -5.79
C GLY A 44 7.77 -3.43 -5.95
N ALA A 45 7.80 -2.65 -4.86
CA ALA A 45 7.80 -1.20 -4.94
C ALA A 45 9.12 -0.66 -5.54
N HIS A 46 9.03 0.46 -6.23
CA HIS A 46 10.14 1.10 -6.92
C HIS A 46 10.67 2.29 -6.11
N LEU A 47 11.84 2.12 -5.50
CA LEU A 47 12.60 3.21 -4.89
C LEU A 47 13.56 3.81 -5.90
N SER A 48 13.38 5.09 -6.22
CA SER A 48 14.23 5.84 -7.13
C SER A 48 14.82 7.09 -6.49
N ARG A 49 15.87 7.61 -7.11
CA ARG A 49 16.55 8.84 -6.73
C ARG A 49 16.33 9.88 -7.82
N ILE A 50 16.04 11.12 -7.43
CA ILE A 50 15.67 12.20 -8.35
C ILE A 50 16.74 13.30 -8.30
N GLY A 51 17.49 13.46 -9.38
CA GLY A 51 18.57 14.43 -9.44
C GLY A 51 19.73 14.10 -8.49
N ARG A 52 20.17 15.08 -7.67
CA ARG A 52 21.27 14.87 -6.73
C ARG A 52 20.88 13.91 -5.60
N SER A 53 21.87 13.35 -4.92
CA SER A 53 21.75 12.17 -4.04
C SER A 53 20.73 12.25 -2.88
N ARG A 54 20.11 13.41 -2.65
CA ARG A 54 19.26 13.72 -1.50
C ARG A 54 17.77 13.54 -1.77
N ASN A 55 17.29 13.60 -3.00
CA ASN A 55 15.85 13.44 -3.25
C ASN A 55 15.58 11.99 -3.64
N TRP A 56 14.82 11.30 -2.80
CA TRP A 56 14.39 9.93 -3.05
C TRP A 56 12.88 9.89 -3.13
N ARG A 57 12.37 8.93 -3.89
CA ARG A 57 10.95 8.70 -4.08
C ARG A 57 10.69 7.21 -4.07
N ILE A 58 9.61 6.81 -3.43
CA ILE A 58 9.09 5.45 -3.52
C ILE A 58 7.76 5.46 -4.27
N ARG A 59 7.60 4.53 -5.20
CA ARG A 59 6.35 4.27 -5.93
C ARG A 59 5.91 2.84 -5.70
N GLY A 60 4.64 2.62 -5.44
CA GLY A 60 4.10 1.28 -5.24
C GLY A 60 2.61 1.29 -4.92
N SER A 61 2.02 0.11 -4.88
CA SER A 61 0.64 -0.06 -4.43
C SER A 61 0.55 -0.10 -2.90
N ARG A 62 -0.68 0.00 -2.38
CA ARG A 62 -0.98 -0.17 -0.95
C ARG A 62 -0.41 -1.46 -0.39
N SER A 63 -0.68 -2.60 -1.04
CA SER A 63 -0.20 -3.91 -0.60
C SER A 63 1.34 -4.01 -0.54
N GLN A 64 2.05 -3.35 -1.47
CA GLN A 64 3.52 -3.31 -1.43
C GLN A 64 4.04 -2.48 -0.25
N PHE A 65 3.39 -1.36 0.05
CA PHE A 65 3.74 -0.52 1.19
C PHE A 65 3.39 -1.16 2.53
N GLU A 66 2.25 -1.84 2.65
CA GLU A 66 1.90 -2.66 3.84
C GLU A 66 2.93 -3.77 4.08
N PHE A 67 3.38 -4.44 3.02
CA PHE A 67 4.49 -5.39 3.11
C PHE A 67 5.75 -4.72 3.68
N ILE A 68 6.13 -3.55 3.16
CA ILE A 68 7.31 -2.83 3.64
C ILE A 68 7.17 -2.47 5.11
N ILE A 69 6.02 -1.93 5.52
CA ILE A 69 5.74 -1.56 6.92
C ILE A 69 5.88 -2.78 7.84
N ALA A 70 5.20 -3.89 7.52
CA ALA A 70 5.19 -5.08 8.35
C ALA A 70 6.59 -5.72 8.49
N HIS A 71 7.40 -5.69 7.43
CA HIS A 71 8.78 -6.20 7.46
C HIS A 71 9.76 -5.25 8.13
N ALA A 72 9.61 -3.93 7.94
CA ALA A 72 10.45 -2.91 8.57
C ALA A 72 10.21 -2.84 10.08
N GLN A 73 8.96 -2.97 10.55
CA GLN A 73 8.63 -3.03 11.98
C GLN A 73 9.27 -4.23 12.69
N ARG A 74 9.28 -5.40 12.02
CA ARG A 74 9.92 -6.63 12.54
C ARG A 74 11.44 -6.56 12.65
N ALA A 75 12.08 -5.63 11.94
CA ALA A 75 13.53 -5.45 12.01
C ALA A 75 13.98 -4.68 13.26
N GLU A 76 13.04 -4.09 14.01
CA GLU A 76 13.30 -3.33 15.25
C GLU A 76 14.36 -2.22 15.09
N GLU A 77 14.53 -1.71 13.87
CA GLU A 77 15.50 -0.66 13.56
C GLU A 77 14.84 0.72 13.76
N SER A 78 15.38 1.49 14.71
CA SER A 78 14.73 2.73 15.17
C SER A 78 14.75 3.89 14.16
N SER A 79 15.80 3.99 13.33
CA SER A 79 15.93 5.02 12.29
C SER A 79 14.92 4.84 11.15
N TRP A 80 14.41 3.62 10.95
CA TRP A 80 13.40 3.30 9.94
C TRP A 80 12.00 3.79 10.29
N ARG A 81 11.76 4.18 11.55
CA ARG A 81 10.45 4.69 12.02
C ARG A 81 9.91 5.80 11.12
N TRP A 82 10.77 6.74 10.73
CA TRP A 82 10.34 7.83 9.84
C TRP A 82 9.85 7.33 8.46
N VAL A 83 10.47 6.29 7.90
CA VAL A 83 10.03 5.70 6.62
C VAL A 83 8.66 5.05 6.82
N ILE A 84 8.50 4.27 7.90
CA ILE A 84 7.23 3.62 8.25
C ILE A 84 6.11 4.66 8.39
N GLU A 85 6.33 5.72 9.16
CA GLU A 85 5.36 6.81 9.33
C GLU A 85 5.04 7.50 8.00
N SER A 86 6.04 7.71 7.15
CA SER A 86 5.82 8.31 5.82
C SER A 86 4.94 7.43 4.93
N LEU A 87 5.08 6.11 5.01
CA LEU A 87 4.22 5.17 4.27
C LEU A 87 2.80 5.13 4.85
N ILE A 88 2.66 5.04 6.17
CA ILE A 88 1.35 5.00 6.85
C ILE A 88 0.53 6.26 6.55
N ASN A 89 1.15 7.44 6.63
CA ASN A 89 0.48 8.71 6.40
C ASN A 89 0.13 8.97 4.92
N THR A 90 0.53 8.08 4.00
CA THR A 90 0.20 8.21 2.58
C THR A 90 -1.16 7.61 2.25
N PHE A 91 -1.76 6.82 3.12
CA PHE A 91 -3.09 6.26 2.91
C PHE A 91 -4.15 7.13 3.58
N PRO A 92 -4.65 8.20 2.93
CA PRO A 92 -5.93 8.73 3.37
C PRO A 92 -6.96 7.62 3.15
N LYS A 93 -7.83 7.46 4.14
CA LYS A 93 -9.04 6.65 3.95
C LYS A 93 -9.78 7.21 2.73
N PRO A 94 -10.10 6.40 1.72
CA PRO A 94 -10.75 6.90 0.52
C PRO A 94 -12.11 7.47 0.89
N ASP A 95 -12.47 8.57 0.22
CA ASP A 95 -13.77 9.17 0.41
C ASP A 95 -14.86 8.34 -0.27
N LEU A 96 -16.12 8.73 -0.08
CA LEU A 96 -17.23 7.98 -0.64
C LEU A 96 -17.21 7.94 -2.18
N ALA A 97 -16.74 8.99 -2.85
CA ALA A 97 -16.70 9.02 -4.31
C ALA A 97 -15.63 8.07 -4.85
N GLU A 98 -14.45 8.05 -4.21
CA GLU A 98 -13.39 7.09 -4.53
C GLU A 98 -13.84 5.64 -4.30
N LEU A 99 -14.58 5.37 -3.21
CA LEU A 99 -15.17 4.05 -2.97
C LEU A 99 -16.17 3.64 -4.06
N VAL A 100 -17.01 4.57 -4.54
CA VAL A 100 -17.95 4.32 -5.65
C VAL A 100 -17.18 3.99 -6.93
N ASP A 101 -16.14 4.76 -7.25
CA ASP A 101 -15.29 4.52 -8.42
C ASP A 101 -14.59 3.16 -8.33
N MET A 102 -14.14 2.75 -7.15
CA MET A 102 -13.56 1.41 -6.93
C MET A 102 -14.57 0.29 -7.23
N VAL A 103 -15.83 0.43 -6.80
CA VAL A 103 -16.89 -0.54 -7.07
C VAL A 103 -17.23 -0.59 -8.56
N ARG A 104 -17.34 0.57 -9.22
CA ARG A 104 -17.61 0.66 -10.67
C ARG A 104 -16.48 0.05 -11.51
N ASN A 105 -15.23 0.28 -11.12
CA ASN A 105 -14.04 -0.22 -11.82
C ASN A 105 -13.74 -1.69 -11.53
N ASN A 106 -14.29 -2.26 -10.45
CA ASN A 106 -14.21 -3.69 -10.15
C ASN A 106 -15.58 -4.22 -9.70
N PRO A 107 -16.50 -4.49 -10.65
CA PRO A 107 -17.85 -4.98 -10.34
C PRO A 107 -17.89 -6.28 -9.52
N ALA A 108 -16.82 -7.07 -9.56
CA ALA A 108 -16.70 -8.32 -8.83
C ALA A 108 -16.21 -8.14 -7.37
N ILE A 109 -15.83 -6.93 -6.97
CA ILE A 109 -15.39 -6.65 -5.60
C ILE A 109 -16.53 -6.90 -4.62
N THR A 110 -16.21 -7.49 -3.47
CA THR A 110 -17.16 -7.69 -2.37
C THR A 110 -17.02 -6.59 -1.33
N HIS A 111 -18.06 -6.37 -0.51
CA HIS A 111 -17.97 -5.46 0.65
C HIS A 111 -16.76 -5.78 1.54
N GLN A 112 -16.46 -7.07 1.78
CA GLN A 112 -15.34 -7.49 2.62
C GLN A 112 -13.98 -7.13 2.00
N GLN A 113 -13.84 -7.30 0.68
CA GLN A 113 -12.63 -6.90 -0.05
C GLN A 113 -12.48 -5.39 -0.05
N LEU A 114 -13.55 -4.64 -0.34
CA LEU A 114 -13.51 -3.17 -0.30
C LEU A 114 -13.08 -2.66 1.08
N ILE A 115 -13.65 -3.19 2.17
CA ILE A 115 -13.27 -2.85 3.55
C ILE A 115 -11.80 -3.19 3.82
N ALA A 116 -11.35 -4.37 3.42
CA ALA A 116 -9.96 -4.80 3.63
C ALA A 116 -8.96 -3.93 2.86
N GLU A 117 -9.32 -3.48 1.65
CA GLU A 117 -8.46 -2.67 0.78
C GLU A 117 -8.43 -1.18 1.13
N THR A 118 -9.45 -0.69 1.85
CA THR A 118 -9.67 0.75 2.04
C THR A 118 -9.73 1.18 3.49
N GLU A 119 -9.91 0.24 4.43
CA GLU A 119 -10.27 0.52 5.82
C GLU A 119 -11.56 1.35 5.96
N CYS A 120 -12.45 1.30 4.96
CA CYS A 120 -13.79 1.84 5.08
C CYS A 120 -14.64 1.00 6.05
N THR A 121 -15.65 1.63 6.64
CA THR A 121 -16.63 0.94 7.47
C THR A 121 -17.61 0.17 6.58
N LEU A 122 -18.27 -0.84 7.15
CA LEU A 122 -19.33 -1.57 6.45
C LEU A 122 -20.46 -0.64 5.95
N ILE A 123 -20.74 0.44 6.68
CA ILE A 123 -21.76 1.42 6.32
C ILE A 123 -21.35 2.19 5.07
N GLU A 124 -20.10 2.67 5.01
CA GLU A 124 -19.55 3.38 3.85
C GLU A 124 -19.47 2.46 2.63
N ALA A 125 -19.03 1.21 2.82
CA ALA A 125 -18.97 0.21 1.76
C ALA A 125 -20.36 -0.02 1.12
N ARG A 126 -21.38 -0.28 1.94
CA ARG A 126 -22.76 -0.48 1.42
C ARG A 126 -23.25 0.73 0.63
N LYS A 127 -23.05 1.93 1.19
CA LYS A 127 -23.44 3.18 0.53
C LYS A 127 -22.74 3.36 -0.83
N ALA A 128 -21.48 2.96 -0.95
CA ALA A 128 -20.77 3.02 -2.23
C ALA A 128 -21.34 2.04 -3.26
N PHE A 129 -21.73 0.83 -2.85
CA PHE A 129 -22.42 -0.11 -3.75
C PHE A 129 -23.79 0.40 -4.19
N ASP A 130 -24.59 0.93 -3.27
CA ASP A 130 -25.91 1.47 -3.59
C ASP A 130 -25.79 2.56 -4.66
N ILE A 131 -24.89 3.54 -4.48
CA ILE A 131 -24.65 4.61 -5.47
C ILE A 131 -24.06 4.07 -6.78
N ALA A 132 -23.20 3.05 -6.73
CA ALA A 132 -22.57 2.51 -7.93
C ALA A 132 -23.56 1.84 -8.89
N TRP A 133 -24.67 1.30 -8.38
CA TRP A 133 -25.64 0.49 -9.11
C TRP A 133 -27.03 1.12 -9.26
N GLU A 134 -27.25 2.33 -8.74
CA GLU A 134 -28.49 3.11 -8.89
C GLU A 134 -28.56 3.94 -10.20
N ASP A 135 -27.60 3.80 -11.13
CA ASP A 135 -27.61 4.41 -12.48
C ASP A 135 -28.11 3.45 -13.58
#